data_AF-A0A0Q0WNX3-F1
#
_entry.id   AF-A0A0Q0WNX3-F1
#
_cell.length_a   1.000
_cell.length_b   1.000
_cell.length_c   1.000
_cell.angle_alpha   90.00
_cell.angle_beta   90.00
_cell.angle_gamma   90.00
#
_symmetry.space_group_name_H-M   'P 1'
#
loop_
_entity.id
_entity.type
_entity.pdbx_description
1 polymer ?
#
loop_
_entity_poly.entity_id
_entity_poly.type
_entity_poly.pdbx_seq_one_letter_code
_entity_poly.pdbx_strand_id
1 'polypeptide(L)'
;MAFFYPAIPLGIFAAAVFQGVGRGRSALAISVLRTVVLNVLLVSLFAIVLGWGLSGVWWGIVAGNLLGDAVGYIWVRTYVGKLVRGAAC
;
A
#
# COMPACT_ATOMS: atom_id res chain seq x y z
N MET A 1 -18.38 6.41 6.74
CA MET A 1 -17.02 6.65 6.20
C MET A 1 -15.93 6.44 7.27
N ALA A 2 -15.84 5.26 7.91
CA ALA A 2 -14.86 4.99 8.98
C ALA A 2 -14.15 3.62 8.84
N PHE A 3 -14.54 2.79 7.88
CA PHE A 3 -14.03 1.42 7.71
C PHE A 3 -12.55 1.33 7.30
N PHE A 4 -11.95 2.44 6.88
CA PHE A 4 -10.58 2.49 6.36
C PHE A 4 -9.52 2.81 7.44
N TYR A 5 -9.93 3.43 8.56
CA TYR A 5 -9.02 3.81 9.64
C TYR A 5 -8.18 2.67 10.26
N PRO A 6 -8.65 1.42 10.36
CA PRO A 6 -7.82 0.35 10.91
C PRO A 6 -6.73 -0.14 9.95
N ALA A 7 -6.85 0.12 8.64
CA ALA A 7 -5.88 -0.36 7.64
C ALA A 7 -4.71 0.61 7.42
N ILE A 8 -4.95 1.92 7.58
CA ILE A 8 -3.93 3.00 7.44
C ILE A 8 -2.64 2.74 8.24
N PRO A 9 -2.69 2.29 9.51
CA PRO A 9 -1.48 2.08 10.30
C PRO A 9 -0.54 1.05 9.65
N LEU A 10 -1.08 0.00 9.05
CA LEU A 10 -0.28 -1.09 8.45
C LEU A 10 0.59 -0.59 7.30
N GLY A 11 0.05 0.28 6.44
CA GLY A 11 0.81 0.90 5.35
C GLY A 11 1.91 1.84 5.84
N ILE A 12 1.61 2.63 6.87
CA ILE A 12 2.58 3.59 7.45
C ILE A 12 3.74 2.84 8.13
N PHE A 13 3.45 1.79 8.90
CA PHE A 13 4.47 0.96 9.53
C PHE A 13 5.39 0.30 8.49
N ALA A 14 4.84 -0.22 7.40
CA ALA A 14 5.63 -0.86 6.35
C ALA A 14 6.62 0.10 5.68
N ALA A 15 6.17 1.32 5.37
CA ALA A 15 7.02 2.36 4.79
C ALA A 15 8.11 2.82 5.77
N ALA A 16 7.76 3.01 7.05
CA ALA A 16 8.71 3.41 8.10
C ALA A 16 9.82 2.38 8.32
N VAL A 17 9.52 1.08 8.26
CA VAL A 17 10.53 0.02 8.37
C VAL A 17 11.53 0.08 7.21
N PHE A 18 11.08 0.24 5.97
CA PHE A 18 11.99 0.37 4.83
C PHE A 18 12.83 1.66 4.87
N GLN A 19 12.27 2.76 5.37
CA GLN A 19 13.01 4.01 5.57
C GLN A 19 14.04 3.88 6.70
N GLY A 20 13.69 3.22 7.82
CA GLY A 20 14.58 2.99 8.95
C GLY A 20 15.77 2.07 8.66
N VAL A 21 15.62 1.12 7.72
CA VAL A 21 16.71 0.24 7.24
C VAL A 21 17.58 0.91 6.16
N GLY A 22 17.36 2.21 5.87
CA GLY A 22 18.14 2.97 4.88
C GLY A 22 17.76 2.70 3.42
N ARG A 23 16.63 2.00 3.16
CA ARG A 23 16.14 1.65 1.82
C ARG A 23 14.97 2.53 1.37
N GLY A 24 15.17 3.84 1.41
CA GLY A 24 14.17 4.84 1.00
C GLY A 24 13.63 4.64 -0.42
N ARG A 25 14.45 4.13 -1.36
CA ARG A 25 14.00 3.81 -2.73
C ARG A 25 12.91 2.73 -2.76
N SER A 26 13.00 1.73 -1.90
CA SER A 26 11.98 0.67 -1.78
C SER A 26 10.70 1.18 -1.12
N ALA A 27 10.83 2.07 -0.13
CA ALA A 27 9.67 2.73 0.47
C ALA A 27 8.93 3.63 -0.53
N LEU A 28 9.68 4.39 -1.34
CA LEU A 28 9.13 5.19 -2.44
C LEU A 28 8.42 4.31 -3.47
N ALA A 29 9.01 3.20 -3.89
CA ALA A 29 8.41 2.27 -4.85
C ALA A 29 7.05 1.73 -4.36
N ILE A 30 6.95 1.33 -3.09
CA ILE A 30 5.69 0.87 -2.48
C ILE A 30 4.65 1.99 -2.45
N SER A 31 5.07 3.21 -2.10
CA SER A 31 4.16 4.36 -2.03
C SER A 31 3.62 4.74 -3.41
N VAL A 32 4.48 4.77 -4.44
CA VAL A 32 4.08 5.02 -5.84
C VAL A 32 3.17 3.92 -6.37
N LEU A 33 3.48 2.66 -6.08
CA LEU A 33 2.61 1.54 -6.46
C LEU A 33 1.22 1.67 -5.83
N ARG A 34 1.14 2.06 -4.56
CA ARG A 34 -0.13 2.28 -3.86
C ARG A 34 -0.91 3.46 -4.42
N THR A 35 -0.28 4.63 -4.56
CA THR A 35 -1.01 5.87 -4.87
C THR A 35 -1.22 6.06 -6.37
N VAL A 36 -0.18 5.87 -7.17
CA VAL A 36 -0.21 6.18 -8.61
C VAL A 36 -0.75 5.01 -9.41
N VAL A 37 -0.41 3.78 -9.06
CA VAL A 37 -0.87 2.61 -9.82
C VAL A 37 -2.22 2.14 -9.30
N LEU A 38 -2.27 1.66 -8.06
CA LEU A 38 -3.47 1.04 -7.51
C LEU A 38 -4.61 2.05 -7.33
N ASN A 39 -4.36 3.16 -6.64
CA ASN A 39 -5.41 4.14 -6.37
C ASN A 39 -5.99 4.75 -7.65
N VAL A 40 -5.13 5.20 -8.59
CA VAL A 40 -5.61 5.81 -9.84
C VAL A 40 -6.39 4.80 -10.68
N LEU A 41 -5.90 3.56 -10.82
CA LEU A 41 -6.61 2.53 -11.59
C LEU A 41 -7.97 2.20 -10.98
N LEU A 42 -8.03 1.98 -9.66
CA LEU A 42 -9.27 1.62 -8.97
C LEU A 42 -10.26 2.78 -8.95
N VAL A 43 -9.81 4.01 -8.73
CA VAL A 43 -10.66 5.20 -8.83
C VAL A 43 -11.22 5.35 -10.24
N SER A 44 -10.40 5.17 -11.28
CA SER A 44 -10.83 5.25 -12.67
C SER A 44 -11.87 4.17 -12.99
N LEU A 45 -11.64 2.94 -12.51
CA LEU A 45 -12.56 1.82 -12.68
C LEU A 45 -13.91 2.10 -11.98
N PHE A 46 -13.90 2.48 -10.71
CA PHE A 46 -15.13 2.66 -9.93
C PHE A 46 -15.88 3.95 -10.27
N ALA A 47 -15.18 5.05 -10.54
CA ALA A 47 -15.80 6.34 -10.83
C ALA A 47 -16.32 6.43 -12.27
N ILE A 48 -15.54 5.92 -13.25
CA ILE A 48 -15.84 6.08 -14.67
C ILE A 48 -16.58 4.85 -15.22
N VAL A 49 -16.04 3.63 -15.02
CA VAL A 49 -16.61 2.41 -15.64
C VAL A 49 -17.91 1.99 -14.95
N LEU A 50 -17.95 2.05 -13.62
CA LEU A 50 -19.15 1.71 -12.84
C LEU A 50 -20.14 2.89 -12.69
N GLY A 51 -19.77 4.10 -13.11
CA GLY A 51 -20.65 5.27 -13.09
C GLY A 51 -21.05 5.75 -11.69
N TRP A 52 -20.35 5.31 -10.63
CA TRP A 52 -20.68 5.66 -9.24
C TRP A 52 -20.28 7.10 -8.87
N GLY A 53 -19.68 7.86 -9.80
CA GLY A 53 -19.29 9.25 -9.60
C GLY A 53 -18.40 9.44 -8.37
N LEU A 54 -18.80 10.34 -7.47
CA LEU A 54 -18.04 10.65 -6.25
C LEU A 54 -17.91 9.45 -5.30
N SER A 55 -18.94 8.62 -5.17
CA SER A 55 -18.90 7.42 -4.31
C SER A 55 -17.88 6.40 -4.82
N GLY A 56 -17.78 6.26 -6.15
CA GLY A 56 -16.79 5.41 -6.80
C GLY A 56 -15.35 5.86 -6.55
N VAL A 57 -15.09 7.17 -6.49
CA VAL A 57 -13.78 7.71 -6.12
C VAL A 57 -13.41 7.29 -4.70
N TRP A 58 -14.31 7.43 -3.73
CA TRP A 58 -14.04 7.06 -2.34
C TRP A 58 -13.78 5.56 -2.18
N TRP A 59 -14.61 4.71 -2.80
CA TRP A 59 -14.42 3.26 -2.75
C TRP A 59 -13.16 2.80 -3.48
N GLY A 60 -12.81 3.45 -4.60
CA GLY A 60 -11.55 3.22 -5.30
C GLY A 60 -10.33 3.56 -4.45
N ILE A 61 -10.38 4.67 -3.72
CA ILE A 61 -9.31 5.06 -2.79
C ILE A 61 -9.15 4.04 -1.66
N VAL A 62 -10.26 3.60 -1.06
CA VAL A 62 -10.25 2.63 0.03
C VAL A 62 -9.68 1.29 -0.44
N ALA A 63 -10.15 0.77 -1.58
CA ALA A 63 -9.67 -0.48 -2.15
C ALA A 63 -8.20 -0.39 -2.56
N GLY A 64 -7.79 0.71 -3.18
CA GLY A 64 -6.41 0.93 -3.63
C GLY A 64 -5.42 0.98 -2.48
N ASN A 65 -5.76 1.67 -1.39
CA ASN A 65 -4.92 1.67 -0.20
C ASN A 65 -4.89 0.30 0.50
N LEU A 66 -6.03 -0.38 0.64
CA LEU A 66 -6.07 -1.70 1.28
C LEU A 66 -5.19 -2.72 0.53
N LEU A 67 -5.26 -2.73 -0.80
CA LEU A 67 -4.42 -3.57 -1.64
C LEU A 67 -2.95 -3.16 -1.58
N GLY A 68 -2.65 -1.85 -1.64
CA GLY A 68 -1.29 -1.34 -1.58
C GLY A 68 -0.61 -1.63 -0.24
N ASP A 69 -1.34 -1.51 0.86
CA ASP A 69 -0.85 -1.81 2.21
C ASP A 69 -0.62 -3.32 2.39
N ALA A 70 -1.50 -4.18 1.84
CA ALA A 70 -1.30 -5.62 1.84
C ALA A 70 -0.04 -6.03 1.06
N VAL A 71 0.16 -5.47 -0.13
CA VAL A 71 1.37 -5.71 -0.95
C VAL A 71 2.61 -5.22 -0.21
N GLY A 72 2.56 -4.02 0.36
CA GLY A 72 3.65 -3.46 1.16
C GLY A 72 4.02 -4.35 2.36
N TYR A 73 3.01 -4.86 3.08
CA TYR A 73 3.21 -5.75 4.22
C TYR A 73 3.89 -7.07 3.82
N ILE A 74 3.43 -7.70 2.75
CA ILE A 74 4.04 -8.94 2.23
C ILE A 74 5.50 -8.70 1.84
N TRP A 75 5.79 -7.55 1.20
CA TRP A 75 7.15 -7.19 0.81
C TRP A 75 8.05 -6.97 2.03
N VAL A 76 7.60 -6.22 3.03
CA VAL A 76 8.36 -6.04 4.28
C VAL A 76 8.63 -7.39 4.94
N ARG A 77 7.61 -8.25 5.05
CA ARG A 77 7.73 -9.56 5.72
C ARG A 77 8.74 -10.47 5.03
N THR A 78 8.71 -10.53 3.70
CA THR A 78 9.68 -11.31 2.92
C THR A 78 11.09 -10.73 2.98
N TYR A 79 11.23 -9.40 3.00
CA TYR A 79 12.51 -8.72 3.13
C TYR A 79 13.15 -8.94 4.51
N VAL A 80 12.39 -8.74 5.59
CA VAL A 80 12.85 -8.98 6.97
C VAL A 80 13.18 -10.46 7.17
N GLY A 81 12.36 -11.38 6.66
CA GLY A 81 12.65 -12.82 6.74
C GLY A 81 13.96 -13.23 6.06
N LYS A 82 14.32 -12.59 4.94
CA LYS A 82 15.61 -12.80 4.27
C LYS A 82 16.78 -12.23 5.08
N LEU A 83 16.63 -11.06 5.69
CA LEU A 83 17.64 -10.45 6.56
C LEU A 83 17.93 -11.33 7.78
N VAL A 84 16.90 -11.81 8.47
CA VAL A 84 17.06 -12.66 9.67
C VAL A 84 17.73 -13.99 9.32
N ARG A 85 17.40 -14.60 8.18
CA ARG A 85 18.08 -15.84 7.73
C ARG A 85 19.52 -15.63 7.30
N GLY A 86 19.84 -14.46 6.73
CA GLY A 86 21.22 -14.12 6.33
C GLY A 86 22.13 -13.78 7.50
N ALA A 87 21.59 -13.28 8.62
CA ALA A 87 22.34 -12.95 9.83
C ALA A 87 22.60 -14.15 10.77
N ALA A 88 21.93 -15.28 10.52
CA ALA A 88 22.10 -16.51 11.30
C ALA A 88 23.23 -17.42 10.78
N CYS A 89 24.10 -16.91 9.89
CA CYS A 89 25.23 -17.64 9.32
C CYS A 89 26.55 -16.97 9.71
#